data_AF-A0A096CE97-F1
#
_entry.id   AF-A0A096CE97-F1
#
_cell.length_a   1.000
_cell.length_b   1.000
_cell.length_c   1.000
_cell.angle_alpha   90.00
_cell.angle_beta   90.00
_cell.angle_gamma   90.00
#
_symmetry.space_group_name_H-M   'P 1'
#
loop_
_entity.id
_entity.type
_entity.pdbx_description
1 polymer ?
#
loop_
_entity_poly.entity_id
_entity_poly.type
_entity_poly.pdbx_seq_one_letter_code
_entity_poly.pdbx_strand_id
1 'polypeptide(L)'
;MQEILSGNLTLSHAQRSVFFKQMEPRLKPLAHLEEFLDSNEIVFRYNSKVHAFSAIQADYLLQNSFEGTPVYLFLARRMGEDTQVCRTFFPKSEKDYAEGQPRYTLLKKEKLNLQTGDTIIQYDRLAPRQGPKEGA
;
A
#
# COMPACT_ATOMS: atom_id res chain seq x y z
N MET A 1 4.60 14.09 -19.55
CA MET A 1 4.91 14.47 -18.15
C MET A 1 4.95 15.99 -18.00
N GLN A 2 5.67 16.72 -18.87
CA GLN A 2 5.75 18.18 -18.80
C GLN A 2 4.38 18.88 -18.83
N GLU A 3 3.47 18.50 -19.72
CA GLU A 3 2.09 19.06 -19.75
C GLU A 3 1.30 18.87 -18.45
N ILE A 4 1.60 17.82 -17.68
CA ILE A 4 0.95 17.57 -16.39
C ILE A 4 1.60 18.47 -15.32
N LEU A 5 2.94 18.52 -15.31
CA LEU A 5 3.71 19.32 -14.36
C LEU A 5 3.52 20.84 -14.56
N SER A 6 3.29 21.28 -15.80
CA SER A 6 2.96 22.66 -16.13
C SER A 6 1.49 23.02 -15.87
N GLY A 7 0.65 22.04 -15.52
CA GLY A 7 -0.78 22.25 -15.27
C GLY A 7 -1.66 22.32 -16.52
N ASN A 8 -1.10 22.16 -17.73
CA ASN A 8 -1.87 22.17 -18.98
C ASN A 8 -2.82 20.97 -19.10
N LEU A 9 -2.42 19.81 -18.57
CA LEU A 9 -3.24 18.60 -18.49
C LEU A 9 -3.68 18.34 -17.03
N THR A 10 -4.92 18.70 -16.71
CA THR A 10 -5.50 18.58 -15.37
C THR A 10 -6.38 17.32 -15.21
N LEU A 11 -6.77 17.02 -13.97
CA LEU A 11 -7.75 15.97 -13.68
C LEU A 11 -9.08 16.20 -14.41
N SER A 12 -9.55 17.44 -14.52
CA SER A 12 -10.78 17.78 -15.25
C SER A 12 -10.68 17.45 -16.74
N HIS A 13 -9.48 17.53 -17.33
CA HIS A 13 -9.26 17.07 -18.71
C HIS A 13 -9.36 15.54 -18.80
N ALA A 14 -8.75 14.80 -17.86
CA ALA A 14 -8.85 13.34 -17.81
C ALA A 14 -10.30 12.86 -17.61
N GLN A 15 -11.08 13.57 -16.80
CA GLN A 15 -12.50 13.29 -16.52
C GLN A 15 -13.41 13.35 -17.76
N ARG A 16 -12.99 14.03 -18.83
CA ARG A 16 -13.75 14.09 -20.10
C ARG A 16 -13.67 12.78 -20.90
N SER A 17 -12.73 11.89 -20.57
CA SER A 17 -12.62 10.59 -21.22
C SER A 17 -13.80 9.68 -20.88
N VAL A 18 -14.34 8.99 -21.89
CA VAL A 18 -15.37 7.97 -21.70
C VAL A 18 -14.92 6.81 -20.81
N PHE A 19 -13.60 6.60 -20.68
CA PHE A 19 -13.01 5.54 -19.85
C PHE A 19 -12.76 5.98 -18.40
N PHE A 20 -12.90 7.27 -18.07
CA PHE A 20 -12.53 7.79 -16.75
C PHE A 20 -13.26 7.08 -15.62
N LYS A 21 -14.58 6.82 -15.78
CA LYS A 21 -15.40 6.12 -14.78
C LYS A 21 -14.86 4.73 -14.42
N GLN A 22 -14.18 4.04 -15.35
CA GLN A 22 -13.59 2.73 -15.10
C GLN A 22 -12.27 2.84 -14.33
N MET A 23 -11.55 3.95 -14.46
CA MET A 23 -10.25 4.19 -13.84
C MET A 23 -10.37 4.89 -12.48
N GLU A 24 -11.39 5.73 -12.31
CA GLU A 24 -11.64 6.56 -11.12
C GLU A 24 -11.53 5.78 -9.81
N PRO A 25 -12.10 4.56 -9.67
CA PRO A 25 -12.01 3.80 -8.42
C PRO A 25 -10.57 3.44 -8.02
N ARG A 26 -9.63 3.37 -8.98
CA ARG A 26 -8.20 3.13 -8.71
C ARG A 26 -7.44 4.43 -8.48
N LEU A 27 -7.81 5.51 -9.17
CA LEU A 27 -7.11 6.80 -9.08
C LEU A 27 -7.32 7.49 -7.74
N LYS A 28 -8.55 7.46 -7.20
CA LYS A 28 -8.87 8.08 -5.91
C LYS A 28 -7.98 7.56 -4.77
N PRO A 29 -7.95 6.25 -4.47
CA PRO A 29 -7.11 5.75 -3.39
C PRO A 29 -5.61 5.88 -3.71
N LEU A 30 -5.21 5.90 -4.99
CA LEU A 30 -3.80 6.03 -5.38
C LEU A 30 -3.23 7.39 -4.96
N ALA A 31 -4.04 8.45 -4.95
CA ALA A 31 -3.65 9.75 -4.43
C ALA A 31 -3.26 9.72 -2.94
N HIS A 32 -3.72 8.69 -2.20
CA HIS A 32 -3.43 8.47 -0.79
C HIS A 32 -2.41 7.35 -0.56
N LEU A 33 -1.67 6.91 -1.60
CA LEU A 33 -0.74 5.78 -1.49
C LEU A 33 0.27 5.93 -0.34
N GLU A 34 0.71 7.16 -0.05
CA GLU A 34 1.58 7.45 1.08
C GLU A 34 0.92 7.12 2.43
N GLU A 35 -0.33 7.55 2.64
CA GLU A 35 -1.12 7.21 3.84
C GLU A 35 -1.32 5.69 3.97
N PHE A 36 -1.54 5.02 2.83
CA PHE A 36 -1.62 3.56 2.77
C PHE A 36 -0.34 2.88 3.22
N LEU A 37 0.80 3.39 2.74
CA LEU A 37 2.12 2.91 3.12
C LEU A 37 2.50 3.30 4.54
N ASP A 38 1.95 4.38 5.11
CA ASP A 38 2.17 4.86 6.47
C ASP A 38 1.29 4.14 7.50
N SER A 39 0.18 3.57 7.06
CA SER A 39 -0.71 2.76 7.87
C SER A 39 -0.07 1.49 8.44
N ASN A 40 -0.48 1.12 9.66
CA ASN A 40 -0.06 -0.11 10.34
C ASN A 40 -1.07 -1.25 10.16
N GLU A 41 -1.90 -1.16 9.12
CA GLU A 41 -2.92 -2.15 8.75
C GLU A 41 -2.32 -3.49 8.29
N ILE A 42 -3.20 -4.42 7.90
CA ILE A 42 -2.87 -5.84 7.80
C ILE A 42 -1.89 -6.13 6.66
N VAL A 43 -0.82 -6.84 7.00
CA VAL A 43 0.16 -7.39 6.06
C VAL A 43 -0.07 -8.90 5.93
N PHE A 44 -0.05 -9.40 4.70
CA PHE A 44 -0.11 -10.82 4.38
C PHE A 44 1.11 -11.22 3.55
N ARG A 45 1.64 -12.41 3.79
CA ARG A 45 2.48 -13.06 2.79
C ARG A 45 1.59 -13.47 1.63
N TYR A 46 1.97 -13.11 0.42
CA TYR A 46 1.20 -13.46 -0.76
C TYR A 46 1.73 -14.73 -1.41
N ASN A 47 0.91 -15.77 -1.41
CA ASN A 47 1.13 -17.00 -2.16
C ASN A 47 0.23 -17.00 -3.39
N SER A 48 0.82 -16.79 -4.56
CA SER A 48 0.11 -16.80 -5.84
C SER A 48 -0.57 -18.14 -6.15
N LYS A 49 -0.11 -19.26 -5.56
CA LYS A 49 -0.73 -20.57 -5.75
C LYS A 49 -2.12 -20.68 -5.11
N VAL A 50 -2.39 -19.94 -4.03
CA VAL A 50 -3.74 -19.87 -3.41
C VAL A 50 -4.73 -19.26 -4.39
N HIS A 51 -4.26 -18.32 -5.21
CA HIS A 51 -5.05 -17.65 -6.23
C HIS A 51 -4.53 -17.99 -7.63
N ALA A 52 -4.44 -19.27 -7.97
CA ALA A 52 -3.76 -19.77 -9.18
C ALA A 52 -4.26 -19.16 -10.51
N PHE A 53 -5.49 -18.67 -10.57
CA PHE A 53 -6.06 -17.97 -11.73
C PHE A 53 -5.71 -16.47 -11.81
N SER A 54 -4.95 -15.95 -10.84
CA SER A 54 -4.48 -14.56 -10.84
C SER A 54 -3.11 -14.44 -11.53
N ALA A 55 -2.97 -13.47 -12.42
CA ALA A 55 -1.67 -13.12 -13.01
C ALA A 55 -0.77 -12.29 -12.08
N ILE A 56 -1.25 -11.95 -10.87
CA ILE A 56 -0.49 -11.11 -9.93
C ILE A 56 0.67 -11.91 -9.32
N GLN A 57 1.89 -11.43 -9.54
CA GLN A 57 3.11 -11.92 -8.92
C GLN A 57 3.57 -10.90 -7.87
N ALA A 58 3.58 -11.31 -6.60
CA ALA A 58 3.92 -10.48 -5.46
C ALA A 58 4.43 -11.35 -4.30
N ASP A 59 5.17 -10.74 -3.38
CA ASP A 59 5.64 -11.37 -2.15
C ASP A 59 4.73 -11.04 -0.97
N TYR A 60 4.17 -9.83 -0.97
CA TYR A 60 3.29 -9.34 0.07
C TYR A 60 2.03 -8.71 -0.49
N LEU A 61 0.96 -8.82 0.30
CA LEU A 61 -0.30 -8.13 0.12
C LEU A 61 -0.56 -7.30 1.37
N LEU A 62 -0.73 -6.00 1.19
CA LEU A 62 -1.21 -5.09 2.23
C LEU A 62 -2.69 -4.84 1.97
N GLN A 63 -3.50 -4.91 3.02
CA GLN A 63 -4.92 -4.55 2.96
C GLN A 63 -5.18 -3.40 3.92
N ASN A 64 -5.73 -2.32 3.40
CA ASN A 64 -6.20 -1.17 4.18
C ASN A 64 -7.60 -0.78 3.64
N SER A 65 -8.16 0.35 4.04
CA SER A 65 -9.51 0.81 3.68
C SER A 65 -9.47 2.23 3.11
N PHE A 66 -10.29 2.47 2.09
CA PHE A 66 -10.56 3.81 1.55
C PHE A 66 -12.08 3.96 1.39
N GLU A 67 -12.65 4.98 2.03
CA GLU A 67 -14.11 5.22 2.01
C GLU A 67 -14.94 3.97 2.38
N GLY A 68 -14.45 3.18 3.35
CA GLY A 68 -15.09 1.94 3.80
C GLY A 68 -14.89 0.73 2.87
N THR A 69 -14.22 0.91 1.73
CA THR A 69 -13.90 -0.18 0.81
C THR A 69 -12.48 -0.67 1.05
N PRO A 70 -12.25 -1.99 1.26
CA PRO A 70 -10.90 -2.53 1.34
C PRO A 70 -10.12 -2.24 0.07
N VAL A 71 -8.84 -1.90 0.19
CA VAL A 71 -7.95 -1.65 -0.95
C VAL A 71 -6.69 -2.46 -0.76
N TYR A 72 -6.28 -3.13 -1.84
CA TYR A 72 -5.12 -4.00 -1.87
C TYR A 72 -3.92 -3.29 -2.46
N LEU A 73 -2.78 -3.41 -1.79
CA LEU A 73 -1.46 -3.03 -2.28
C LEU A 73 -0.58 -4.27 -2.36
N PHE A 74 -0.18 -4.65 -3.57
CA PHE A 74 0.70 -5.78 -3.79
C PHE A 74 2.13 -5.30 -3.95
N LEU A 75 3.05 -5.91 -3.19
CA LEU A 75 4.48 -5.60 -3.22
C LEU A 75 5.25 -6.78 -3.79
N ALA A 76 6.15 -6.50 -4.73
CA ALA A 76 7.05 -7.50 -5.31
C ALA A 76 8.50 -7.05 -5.13
N ARG A 77 9.39 -7.99 -4.86
CA ARG A 77 10.83 -7.75 -4.80
C ARG A 77 11.34 -7.20 -6.13
N ARG A 78 12.22 -6.20 -6.07
CA ARG A 78 13.01 -5.80 -7.23
C ARG A 78 14.11 -6.82 -7.50
N MET A 79 14.37 -7.10 -8.78
CA MET A 79 15.43 -8.03 -9.17
C MET A 79 16.79 -7.50 -8.75
N GLY A 80 17.53 -8.26 -7.93
CA GLY A 80 18.88 -7.89 -7.50
C GLY A 80 18.95 -6.88 -6.35
N GLU A 81 17.82 -6.47 -5.77
CA GLU A 81 17.78 -5.57 -4.61
C GLU A 81 17.04 -6.24 -3.44
N ASP A 82 17.38 -5.83 -2.21
CA ASP A 82 16.61 -6.19 -1.01
C ASP A 82 15.49 -5.17 -0.74
N THR A 83 14.82 -4.76 -1.81
CA THR A 83 13.72 -3.79 -1.77
C THR A 83 12.49 -4.34 -2.47
N GLN A 84 11.33 -3.80 -2.13
CA GLN A 84 10.07 -4.12 -2.79
C GLN A 84 9.51 -2.89 -3.49
N VAL A 85 8.73 -3.13 -4.55
CA VAL A 85 8.02 -2.12 -5.31
C VAL A 85 6.54 -2.46 -5.39
N CYS A 86 5.70 -1.43 -5.41
CA CYS A 86 4.28 -1.59 -5.72
C CYS A 86 4.11 -2.23 -7.11
N ARG A 87 3.54 -3.43 -7.13
CA ARG A 87 3.20 -4.15 -8.37
C ARG A 87 1.83 -3.75 -8.89
N THR A 88 0.85 -3.67 -8.01
CA THR A 88 -0.51 -3.27 -8.35
C THR A 88 -1.27 -2.80 -7.10
N PHE A 89 -2.18 -1.87 -7.30
CA PHE A 89 -2.95 -1.21 -6.25
C PHE A 89 -4.38 -0.98 -6.73
N PHE A 90 -5.37 -1.55 -6.04
CA PHE A 90 -6.78 -1.43 -6.43
C PHE A 90 -7.74 -1.77 -5.29
N PRO A 91 -8.95 -1.17 -5.28
CA PRO A 91 -10.02 -1.56 -4.37
C PRO A 91 -10.42 -3.02 -4.55
N LYS A 92 -10.70 -3.70 -3.44
CA LYS A 92 -11.32 -5.02 -3.43
C LYS A 92 -12.64 -4.96 -4.21
N SER A 93 -12.83 -5.95 -5.07
CA SER A 93 -14.09 -6.18 -5.79
C SER A 93 -14.67 -7.52 -5.33
N GLU A 94 -15.07 -8.39 -6.26
CA GLU A 94 -15.64 -9.69 -5.96
C GLU A 94 -14.62 -10.66 -5.33
N LYS A 95 -13.36 -10.57 -5.76
CA LYS A 95 -12.31 -11.49 -5.31
C LYS A 95 -11.62 -10.99 -4.04
N ASP A 96 -11.60 -11.84 -3.02
CA ASP A 96 -10.79 -11.63 -1.82
C ASP A 96 -9.39 -12.21 -1.99
N TYR A 97 -8.39 -11.34 -2.10
CA TYR A 97 -7.00 -11.77 -2.25
C TYR A 97 -6.30 -12.08 -0.92
N ALA A 98 -6.89 -11.67 0.21
CA ALA A 98 -6.39 -11.97 1.55
C ALA A 98 -6.87 -13.35 2.04
N GLU A 99 -7.95 -13.87 1.47
CA GLU A 99 -8.46 -15.20 1.78
C GLU A 99 -7.38 -16.28 1.55
N GLY A 100 -7.19 -17.13 2.56
CA GLY A 100 -6.19 -18.21 2.55
C GLY A 100 -4.74 -17.75 2.66
N GLN A 101 -4.47 -16.44 2.74
CA GLN A 101 -3.10 -15.92 2.86
C GLN A 101 -2.63 -15.89 4.33
N PRO A 102 -1.38 -16.27 4.62
CA PRO A 102 -0.82 -16.11 5.96
C PRO A 102 -0.72 -14.64 6.36
N ARG A 103 -1.39 -14.28 7.45
CA ARG A 103 -1.31 -12.94 8.04
C ARG A 103 -0.01 -12.79 8.82
N TYR A 104 0.71 -11.70 8.55
CA TYR A 104 1.95 -11.33 9.22
C TYR A 104 1.69 -10.26 10.27
N THR A 105 2.51 -10.26 11.31
CA THR A 105 2.49 -9.21 12.34
C THR A 105 3.57 -8.20 12.03
N LEU A 106 3.20 -6.94 11.84
CA LEU A 106 4.16 -5.84 11.76
C LEU A 106 4.85 -5.70 13.12
N LEU A 107 6.19 -5.75 13.11
CA LEU A 107 7.01 -5.65 14.31
C LEU A 107 7.68 -4.28 14.43
N LYS A 108 8.23 -3.77 13.34
CA LYS A 108 8.88 -2.47 13.28
C LYS A 108 8.63 -1.84 11.91
N LYS A 109 8.50 -0.52 11.88
CA LYS A 109 8.33 0.27 10.67
C LYS A 109 8.96 1.65 10.82
N GLU A 110 9.72 2.04 9.81
CA GLU A 110 10.40 3.31 9.72
C GLU A 110 10.11 3.93 8.36
N LYS A 111 10.03 5.26 8.32
CA LYS A 111 9.87 6.04 7.10
C LYS A 111 11.06 6.97 6.95
N LEU A 112 11.77 6.85 5.84
CA LEU A 112 12.87 7.72 5.45
C LEU A 112 12.39 8.76 4.44
N ASN A 113 12.55 10.03 4.77
CA ASN A 113 12.41 11.11 3.80
C ASN A 113 13.70 11.19 2.97
N LEU A 114 13.62 10.89 1.67
CA LEU A 114 14.81 10.88 0.80
C LEU A 114 15.36 12.28 0.47
N GLN A 115 14.58 13.35 0.67
CA GLN A 115 15.02 14.72 0.42
C GLN A 115 15.76 15.29 1.62
N THR A 116 15.23 15.09 2.84
CA THR A 116 15.82 15.64 4.07
C THR A 116 16.77 14.68 4.76
N GLY A 117 16.64 13.37 4.51
CA GLY A 117 17.37 12.30 5.20
C GLY A 117 16.76 11.90 6.54
N ASP A 118 15.66 12.53 6.96
CA ASP A 118 15.03 12.25 8.26
C ASP A 118 14.36 10.89 8.27
N THR A 119 14.58 10.14 9.35
CA THR A 119 13.91 8.86 9.59
C THR A 119 12.94 8.98 10.75
N ILE A 120 11.70 8.57 10.53
CA ILE A 120 10.64 8.55 11.55
C ILE A 120 10.27 7.09 11.85
N ILE A 121 10.30 6.71 13.12
CA ILE A 121 9.78 5.41 13.57
C ILE A 121 8.25 5.53 13.63
N GLN A 122 7.57 4.82 12.75
CA GLN A 122 6.10 4.80 12.70
C GLN A 122 5.49 3.72 13.60
N TYR A 123 6.27 2.68 13.88
CA TYR A 123 5.83 1.56 14.70
C TYR A 123 7.03 0.78 15.23
N ASP A 124 7.03 0.42 16.51
CA ASP A 124 8.05 -0.44 17.10
C ASP A 124 7.48 -1.26 18.27
N ARG A 125 7.30 -2.56 18.04
CA ARG A 125 6.93 -3.56 19.05
C ARG A 125 8.14 -4.31 19.61
N LEU A 126 9.32 -4.10 19.03
CA LEU A 126 10.57 -4.71 19.47
C LEU A 126 11.22 -3.90 20.60
N ALA A 127 10.87 -2.62 20.72
CA ALA A 127 11.26 -1.78 21.83
C ALA A 127 10.87 -2.45 23.18
N PRO A 128 11.75 -2.40 24.19
CA PRO A 128 11.43 -2.92 25.51
C PRO A 128 10.13 -2.27 26.01
N ARG A 129 9.18 -3.09 26.47
CA ARG A 129 8.00 -2.56 27.15
C ARG A 129 8.51 -1.74 28.33
N GLN A 130 8.24 -0.44 28.35
CA GLN A 130 8.35 0.30 29.60
C GLN A 130 7.36 -0.39 30.54
N GLY A 131 7.87 -1.01 31.60
CA GLY A 131 7.04 -1.59 32.65
C GLY A 131 6.06 -0.53 33.19
N PRO A 132 4.98 -0.95 33.87
CA PRO A 132 4.11 0.02 34.52
C PRO A 132 4.99 0.97 35.34
N LYS A 133 4.80 2.28 35.17
CA LYS A 133 5.41 3.28 36.05
C LYS A 133 4.89 2.97 37.45
N GLU A 134 5.71 2.30 38.26
CA GLU A 134 5.48 2.19 39.70
C GLU A 134 5.54 3.59 40.29
N GLY A 135 4.41 4.04 40.85
CA GLY A 135 4.34 5.05 41.91
C GLY A 135 4.21 6.50 41.47
N ALA A 136 3.07 7.11 41.80
CA ALA A 136 2.95 7.94 42.99
C ALA A 136 1.51 7.90 43.52
#